data_AF-A0A954ZDU9-F1
#
_entry.id   AF-A0A954ZDU9-F1
#
_cell.length_a   1.000
_cell.length_b   1.000
_cell.length_c   1.000
_cell.angle_alpha   90.00
_cell.angle_beta   90.00
_cell.angle_gamma   90.00
#
_symmetry.space_group_name_H-M   'P 1'
#
loop_
_entity.id
_entity.type
_entity.pdbx_description
1 polymer ?
#
loop_
_entity_poly.entity_id
_entity_poly.type
_entity_poly.pdbx_seq_one_letter_code
_entity_poly.pdbx_strand_id
1 'polypeptide(L)'
;MTTHKYGFIFTDMKTTIDIPDGLYRRVKSLAAERGQTVKSFVLEALQQKLAAKATGPWQERGWRAVFGKAPANLMGDLQRRLDEEYSSIQSEDWQ
;
A
#
# COMPACT_ATOMS: atom_id res chain seq x y z
N MET A 1 -6.07 -17.93 32.84
CA MET A 1 -5.49 -16.94 31.91
C MET A 1 -5.86 -17.41 30.51
N THR A 2 -7.06 -17.04 30.07
CA THR A 2 -7.71 -17.66 28.90
C THR A 2 -7.69 -16.68 27.75
N THR A 3 -7.11 -17.16 26.66
CA THR A 3 -6.75 -16.42 25.46
C THR A 3 -7.96 -16.30 24.50
N HIS A 4 -8.12 -15.09 23.97
CA HIS A 4 -8.65 -14.71 22.65
C HIS A 4 -10.01 -15.23 22.18
N LYS A 5 -11.00 -14.32 22.12
CA LYS A 5 -11.92 -14.15 20.98
C LYS A 5 -12.48 -12.72 20.96
N TYR A 6 -11.70 -11.72 20.55
CA TYR A 6 -12.29 -10.54 19.93
C TYR A 6 -12.43 -10.85 18.44
N GLY A 7 -13.49 -11.59 18.11
CA GLY A 7 -13.89 -11.79 16.73
C GLY A 7 -14.22 -10.44 16.10
N PHE A 8 -13.68 -10.20 14.90
CA PHE A 8 -14.30 -9.35 13.89
C PHE A 8 -14.81 -7.98 14.38
N ILE A 9 -13.93 -7.14 14.93
CA ILE A 9 -14.25 -5.72 15.12
C ILE A 9 -14.36 -5.13 13.72
N PHE A 10 -15.59 -4.81 13.29
CA PHE A 10 -15.88 -4.12 12.04
C PHE A 10 -14.94 -2.92 11.88
N THR A 11 -14.02 -2.99 10.92
CA THR A 11 -13.06 -1.91 10.64
C THR A 11 -13.67 -0.76 9.84
N ASP A 12 -14.94 -0.86 9.45
CA ASP A 12 -15.63 0.20 8.69
C ASP A 12 -16.39 1.15 9.64
N MET A 13 -15.90 2.39 9.71
CA MET A 13 -16.55 3.48 10.46
C MET A 13 -17.50 4.23 9.53
N LYS A 14 -18.75 4.38 9.94
CA LYS A 14 -19.68 5.28 9.24
C LYS A 14 -19.23 6.73 9.44
N THR A 15 -18.90 7.38 8.34
CA THR A 15 -18.47 8.78 8.34
C THR A 15 -19.51 9.61 7.59
N THR A 16 -19.95 10.71 8.19
CA THR A 16 -20.81 11.71 7.55
C THR A 16 -19.92 12.84 7.04
N ILE A 17 -20.10 13.25 5.79
CA ILE A 17 -19.39 14.36 5.18
C ILE A 17 -20.39 15.35 4.59
N ASP A 18 -20.13 16.65 4.76
CA ASP A 18 -20.96 17.70 4.19
C ASP A 18 -20.56 17.95 2.74
N ILE A 19 -21.54 17.82 1.84
CA ILE A 19 -21.36 18.03 0.39
C ILE A 19 -22.39 19.07 -0.07
N PRO A 20 -21.98 20.16 -0.77
CA PRO A 20 -22.93 21.11 -1.34
C PRO A 20 -23.96 20.43 -2.25
N ASP A 21 -25.24 20.79 -2.16
CA ASP A 21 -26.34 20.14 -2.89
C ASP A 21 -26.07 20.06 -4.41
N GLY A 22 -25.62 21.17 -5.02
CA GLY A 22 -25.30 21.20 -6.44
C GLY A 22 -24.22 20.20 -6.86
N LEU A 23 -23.25 19.94 -5.99
CA LEU A 23 -22.21 18.94 -6.22
C LEU A 23 -22.76 17.53 -6.03
N TYR A 24 -23.54 17.30 -4.98
CA TYR A 24 -24.16 16.00 -4.70
C TYR A 24 -25.07 15.53 -5.85
N ARG A 25 -25.85 16.44 -6.46
CA ARG A 25 -26.68 16.13 -7.63
C ARG A 25 -25.86 15.65 -8.84
N ARG A 26 -24.72 16.30 -9.11
CA ARG A 26 -23.81 15.90 -10.19
C ARG A 26 -23.19 14.54 -9.92
N VAL A 27 -22.73 14.30 -8.69
CA VAL A 27 -22.21 13.00 -8.25
C VAL A 27 -23.26 11.90 -8.43
N LYS A 28 -24.50 12.16 -8.01
CA LYS A 28 -25.60 11.19 -8.15
C LYS A 28 -25.91 10.86 -9.61
N SER A 29 -25.91 11.88 -10.48
CA SER A 29 -26.16 11.70 -11.91
C SER A 29 -25.05 10.86 -12.56
N LEU A 30 -23.79 11.20 -12.31
CA LEU A 30 -22.62 10.45 -12.82
C LEU A 30 -22.56 9.02 -12.28
N ALA A 31 -22.92 8.81 -11.01
CA ALA A 31 -22.98 7.46 -10.42
C ALA A 31 -24.06 6.61 -11.13
N ALA A 32 -25.24 7.19 -11.39
CA ALA A 32 -26.32 6.51 -12.11
C ALA A 32 -25.95 6.18 -13.56
N GLU A 33 -25.30 7.11 -14.28
CA GLU A 33 -24.79 6.88 -15.64
C GLU A 33 -23.79 5.72 -15.68
N ARG A 34 -22.99 5.54 -14.63
CA ARG A 34 -22.03 4.43 -14.48
C ARG A 34 -22.63 3.16 -13.88
N GLY A 35 -23.94 3.12 -13.62
CA GLY A 35 -24.60 1.97 -13.01
C GLY A 35 -24.14 1.64 -11.59
N GLN A 36 -23.61 2.61 -10.84
CA GLN A 36 -23.10 2.40 -9.48
C GLN A 36 -23.79 3.27 -8.43
N THR A 37 -23.66 2.88 -7.16
CA THR A 37 -24.19 3.66 -6.04
C THR A 37 -23.30 4.89 -5.78
N VAL A 38 -23.88 5.93 -5.19
CA VAL A 38 -23.13 7.13 -4.75
C VAL A 38 -22.01 6.75 -3.77
N LYS A 39 -22.24 5.79 -2.86
CA LYS A 39 -21.21 5.29 -1.94
C LYS A 39 -20.01 4.72 -2.72
N SER A 40 -20.27 3.82 -3.68
CA SER A 40 -19.22 3.22 -4.52
C SER A 40 -18.44 4.29 -5.28
N PHE A 41 -19.15 5.21 -5.92
CA PHE A 41 -18.55 6.31 -6.67
C PHE A 41 -17.61 7.17 -5.79
N VAL A 42 -18.06 7.53 -4.58
CA VAL A 42 -17.26 8.34 -3.65
C VAL A 42 -16.03 7.57 -3.16
N LEU A 43 -16.19 6.28 -2.83
CA LEU A 43 -15.06 5.44 -2.40
C LEU A 43 -14.01 5.28 -3.51
N GLU A 44 -14.45 5.03 -4.75
CA GLU A 44 -13.58 4.95 -5.93
C GLU A 44 -12.78 6.25 -6.12
N ALA A 45 -13.47 7.40 -6.07
CA ALA A 45 -12.83 8.71 -6.23
C ALA A 45 -11.80 8.98 -5.12
N LEU A 46 -12.07 8.60 -3.87
CA LEU A 46 -11.12 8.73 -2.77
C LEU A 46 -9.89 7.83 -2.98
N GLN A 47 -10.08 6.57 -3.38
CA GLN A 47 -8.99 5.66 -3.69
C GLN A 47 -8.11 6.20 -4.83
N GLN A 48 -8.72 6.67 -5.93
CA GLN A 48 -8.00 7.28 -7.04
C GLN A 48 -7.21 8.52 -6.61
N LYS A 49 -7.79 9.38 -5.76
CA LYS A 49 -7.10 10.57 -5.26
C LYS A 49 -5.89 10.22 -4.38
N LEU A 50 -6.01 9.18 -3.55
CA LEU A 50 -4.92 8.68 -2.72
C LEU A 50 -3.85 7.98 -3.56
N ALA A 51 -4.24 7.17 -4.54
CA ALA A 51 -3.34 6.50 -5.46
C ALA A 51 -2.55 7.50 -6.30
N ALA A 52 -3.21 8.52 -6.86
CA ALA A 52 -2.57 9.60 -7.61
C ALA A 52 -1.57 10.39 -6.76
N LYS A 53 -1.83 10.55 -5.46
CA LYS A 53 -0.86 11.14 -4.52
C LYS A 53 0.33 10.23 -4.26
N ALA A 54 0.12 8.91 -4.24
CA ALA A 54 1.18 7.92 -4.11
C ALA A 54 2.02 7.74 -5.40
N THR A 55 1.46 8.05 -6.57
CA THR A 55 2.09 7.94 -7.90
C THR A 55 2.46 9.28 -8.54
N GLY A 56 2.33 10.40 -7.82
CA GLY A 56 2.98 11.65 -8.24
C GLY A 56 4.49 11.44 -8.39
N PRO A 57 5.23 12.35 -9.04
CA PRO A 57 6.69 12.28 -9.24
C PRO A 57 7.50 12.45 -7.93
N TRP A 58 6.93 12.01 -6.82
CA TRP A 58 7.64 11.69 -5.60
C TRP A 58 8.54 10.50 -5.93
N GLN A 59 9.76 10.85 -6.33
CA GLN A 59 10.95 10.02 -6.34
C GLN A 59 10.76 8.86 -5.37
N GLU A 60 10.93 7.63 -5.86
CA GLU A 60 11.25 6.48 -5.01
C GLU A 60 12.15 7.00 -3.88
N ARG A 61 11.64 7.03 -2.64
CA ARG A 61 12.39 7.56 -1.49
C ARG A 61 13.03 6.40 -0.72
N GLY A 62 14.15 6.71 -0.07
CA GLY A 62 14.87 5.74 0.74
C GLY A 62 15.53 4.65 -0.09
N TRP A 63 15.62 3.45 0.46
CA TRP A 63 16.36 2.34 -0.14
C TRP A 63 15.85 1.93 -1.53
N ARG A 64 14.58 2.19 -1.86
CA ARG A 64 14.00 1.90 -3.19
C ARG A 64 14.57 2.79 -4.29
N ALA A 65 14.95 4.04 -3.96
CA ALA A 65 15.53 5.01 -4.91
C ALA A 65 16.86 4.54 -5.52
N VAL A 66 17.58 3.75 -4.73
CA VAL A 66 18.95 3.29 -5.00
C VAL A 66 19.00 1.80 -5.30
N PHE A 67 17.86 1.12 -5.27
CA PHE A 67 17.77 -0.32 -5.53
C PHE A 67 18.22 -0.63 -6.95
N GLY A 68 19.13 -1.59 -7.10
CA GLY A 68 19.69 -1.99 -8.40
C GLY A 68 20.69 -1.00 -9.02
N LYS A 69 21.02 0.12 -8.36
CA LYS A 69 21.98 1.13 -8.87
C LYS A 69 23.40 0.95 -8.35
N ALA A 70 23.69 -0.15 -7.66
CA ALA A 70 25.01 -0.40 -7.12
C ALA A 70 26.02 -0.72 -8.24
N PRO A 71 27.29 -0.28 -8.11
CA PRO A 71 28.34 -0.63 -9.06
C PRO A 71 28.58 -2.15 -9.09
N ALA A 72 28.83 -2.71 -10.27
CA ALA A 72 29.02 -4.17 -10.44
C ALA A 72 30.23 -4.72 -9.65
N ASN A 73 31.31 -3.95 -9.53
CA ASN A 73 32.49 -4.33 -8.75
C ASN A 73 32.20 -4.40 -7.24
N LEU A 74 31.40 -3.47 -6.71
CA LEU A 74 30.99 -3.46 -5.31
C LEU A 74 30.17 -4.71 -4.95
N MET A 75 29.28 -5.14 -5.85
CA MET A 75 28.43 -6.30 -5.61
C MET A 75 29.22 -7.61 -5.57
N GLY A 76 30.27 -7.75 -6.38
CA GLY A 76 31.14 -8.93 -6.35
C GLY A 76 31.91 -9.07 -5.03
N ASP A 77 32.46 -7.96 -4.52
CA ASP A 77 33.17 -7.97 -3.24
C ASP A 77 32.25 -8.25 -2.04
N LEU A 78 31.02 -7.71 -2.07
CA LEU A 78 30.02 -7.97 -1.03
C LEU A 78 29.56 -9.44 -1.04
N GLN A 79 29.29 -9.99 -2.22
CA GLN A 79 28.89 -11.39 -2.36
C GLN A 79 29.99 -12.32 -1.83
N ARG A 80 31.25 -12.07 -2.19
CA ARG A 80 32.39 -12.86 -1.71
C ARG A 80 32.50 -12.84 -0.18
N ARG A 81 32.34 -11.67 0.46
CA ARG A 81 32.39 -11.54 1.92
C ARG A 81 31.22 -12.25 2.61
N LEU A 82 30.01 -12.14 2.05
CA LEU A 82 28.84 -12.85 2.55
C LEU A 82 29.05 -14.36 2.49
N ASP A 83 29.58 -14.85 1.37
CA ASP A 83 29.88 -16.27 1.22
C ASP A 83 30.98 -16.70 2.20
N GLU A 84 32.05 -15.92 2.37
CA GLU A 84 33.11 -16.19 3.36
C GLU A 84 32.58 -16.29 4.80
N GLU A 85 31.67 -15.40 5.21
CA GLU A 85 31.16 -15.36 6.59
C GLU A 85 29.94 -16.26 6.84
N TYR A 86 29.11 -16.50 5.83
CA TYR A 86 27.81 -17.17 5.96
C TYR A 86 27.67 -18.43 5.10
N SER A 87 28.77 -19.03 4.62
CA SER A 87 28.74 -20.25 3.78
C SER A 87 28.07 -21.46 4.44
N SER A 88 27.86 -21.46 5.76
CA SER A 88 27.31 -22.61 6.48
C SER A 88 25.95 -22.28 7.06
N ILE A 89 24.90 -22.59 6.31
CA ILE A 89 23.57 -22.75 6.89
C ILE A 89 23.58 -24.07 7.65
N GLN A 90 23.70 -24.05 8.99
CA GLN A 90 23.61 -25.27 9.78
C GLN A 90 22.14 -25.72 9.80
N SER A 91 21.89 -27.01 9.57
CA SER A 91 20.52 -27.55 9.53
C SER A 91 19.79 -27.39 10.88
N GLU A 92 20.52 -27.17 11.97
CA GLU A 92 20.01 -26.85 13.30
C GLU A 92 19.45 -25.42 13.43
N ASP A 93 19.85 -24.47 12.56
CA ASP A 93 19.35 -23.08 12.59
C ASP A 93 17.93 -22.92 11.98
N TRP A 94 17.36 -23.99 11.42
CA TRP A 94 16.01 -24.02 10.82
C TRP A 94 14.91 -24.56 11.76
N GLN A 95 15.23 -24.83 13.04
CA GLN A 95 14.28 -25.31 14.04
C GLN A 95 13.45 -24.19 14.67
#